data_AF-A0A958FDT9-F1
#
_entry.id   AF-A0A958FDT9-F1
#
_cell.length_a   1.000
_cell.length_b   1.000
_cell.length_c   1.000
_cell.angle_alpha   90.00
_cell.angle_beta   90.00
_cell.angle_gamma   90.00
#
_symmetry.space_group_name_H-M   'P 1'
#
loop_
_entity.id
_entity.type
_entity.pdbx_description
1 polymer ?
#
loop_
_entity_poly.entity_id
_entity_poly.type
_entity_poly.pdbx_seq_one_letter_code
_entity_poly.pdbx_strand_id
1 'polypeptide(L)'
;MIYLIAAFKYIVNKAFCSFRFLTNYVRNDNIVSFRGDSRGIYNFKRLNSQCIKRSIVLISMWLLLLGMSSEKPLTIYLIGDSTMSDKPDPRHNPERGWGQMLPVFFAESVTIKNHARNGRSSKSFIEEGLWKAVLDSLQPGDYVFIQFGHND
;
A
#
# COMPACT_ATOMS: atom_id res chain seq x y z
N MET A 1 7.79 -5.86 32.85
CA MET A 1 8.47 -6.92 32.05
C MET A 1 7.72 -6.95 30.71
N ILE A 2 8.39 -6.76 29.57
CA ILE A 2 7.71 -6.67 28.27
C ILE A 2 7.47 -8.10 27.77
N TYR A 3 6.21 -8.54 27.67
CA TYR A 3 5.87 -9.95 27.41
C TYR A 3 5.69 -10.30 25.93
N LEU A 4 5.43 -9.34 25.04
CA LEU A 4 5.44 -9.55 23.59
C LEU A 4 5.55 -8.22 22.85
N ILE A 5 6.56 -8.07 21.98
CA ILE A 5 6.56 -7.03 20.93
C ILE A 5 6.48 -7.77 19.61
N ALA A 6 5.42 -7.54 18.85
CA ALA A 6 5.27 -8.07 17.50
C ALA A 6 5.11 -6.90 16.51
N ALA A 7 5.77 -7.01 15.36
CA ALA A 7 5.65 -6.04 14.27
C ALA A 7 5.16 -6.76 13.02
N PHE A 8 4.05 -6.30 12.44
CA PHE A 8 3.46 -6.85 11.23
C PHE A 8 3.43 -5.80 10.14
N LYS A 9 3.80 -6.18 8.92
CA LYS A 9 3.52 -5.38 7.72
C LYS A 9 2.13 -5.74 7.23
N TYR A 10 1.25 -4.76 7.15
CA TYR A 10 -0.10 -4.96 6.63
C TYR A 10 -0.04 -5.12 5.11
N ILE A 11 -0.28 -6.34 4.67
CA ILE A 11 -0.40 -6.70 3.25
C ILE A 11 -1.89 -6.94 3.01
N VAL A 12 -2.50 -6.20 2.08
CA VAL A 12 -3.90 -6.43 1.74
C VAL A 12 -4.05 -7.81 1.14
N ASN A 13 -4.84 -8.66 1.81
CA ASN A 13 -5.38 -9.88 1.22
C ASN A 13 -6.81 -9.62 0.74
N LYS A 14 -6.93 -8.85 -0.36
CA LYS A 14 -8.11 -8.89 -1.23
C LYS A 14 -7.72 -9.74 -2.43
N ALA A 15 -7.93 -11.05 -2.29
CA ALA A 15 -7.84 -11.98 -3.40
C ALA A 15 -8.74 -11.52 -4.56
N PHE A 16 -8.18 -11.53 -5.76
CA PHE A 16 -8.84 -11.57 -7.07
C PHE A 16 -9.85 -10.47 -7.40
N CYS A 17 -9.34 -9.36 -7.94
CA CYS A 17 -10.13 -8.58 -8.89
C CYS A 17 -10.12 -9.33 -10.23
N SER A 18 -11.27 -9.92 -10.56
CA SER A 18 -11.59 -10.53 -11.85
C SER A 18 -11.03 -9.73 -13.02
N PHE A 19 -10.03 -10.28 -13.71
CA PHE A 19 -9.66 -9.83 -15.04
C PHE A 19 -10.40 -10.71 -16.05
N ARG A 20 -11.69 -10.41 -16.27
CA ARG A 20 -12.45 -10.96 -17.37
C ARG A 20 -12.11 -10.17 -18.64
N PHE A 21 -11.05 -10.57 -19.33
CA PHE A 21 -10.88 -10.19 -20.74
C PHE A 21 -11.91 -10.99 -21.56
N LEU A 22 -13.11 -10.43 -21.74
CA LEU A 22 -13.95 -10.77 -22.89
C LEU A 22 -13.60 -9.81 -24.02
N THR A 23 -12.51 -10.09 -24.74
CA THR A 23 -12.31 -9.50 -26.06
C THR A 23 -12.95 -10.40 -27.09
N ASN A 24 -14.26 -10.23 -27.30
CA ASN A 24 -14.83 -10.50 -28.62
C ASN A 24 -14.83 -9.19 -29.39
N TYR A 25 -13.64 -8.78 -29.81
CA TYR A 25 -13.50 -7.79 -30.86
C TYR A 25 -13.41 -8.55 -32.18
N VAL A 26 -14.56 -8.76 -32.81
CA VAL A 26 -14.64 -9.11 -34.22
C VAL A 26 -14.39 -7.81 -34.99
N ARG A 27 -13.19 -7.66 -35.55
CA ARG A 27 -12.99 -6.79 -36.70
C ARG A 27 -12.12 -7.53 -37.70
N ASN A 28 -12.78 -7.95 -38.77
CA ASN A 28 -12.15 -8.39 -40.00
C ASN A 28 -11.23 -7.31 -40.56
N ASP A 29 -10.20 -7.80 -41.23
CA ASP A 29 -9.30 -7.16 -42.17
C ASP A 29 -8.01 -6.57 -41.62
N ASN A 30 -6.94 -7.27 -42.04
CA ASN A 30 -5.52 -6.96 -41.98
C ASN A 30 -4.75 -7.56 -40.80
N ILE A 31 -4.89 -8.87 -40.61
CA ILE A 31 -3.72 -9.68 -40.23
C ILE A 31 -2.75 -9.60 -41.40
N VAL A 32 -1.51 -9.21 -41.11
CA VAL A 32 -0.38 -9.19 -42.05
C VAL A 32 -0.30 -10.57 -42.72
N SER A 33 -0.73 -10.65 -43.97
CA SER A 33 -0.49 -11.84 -44.79
C SER A 33 0.99 -11.86 -45.15
N PHE A 34 1.77 -12.67 -44.44
CA PHE A 34 3.10 -13.07 -44.90
C PHE A 34 2.93 -14.06 -46.05
N ARG A 35 2.61 -13.55 -47.25
CA ARG A 35 2.68 -14.38 -48.45
C ARG A 35 4.14 -14.35 -48.95
N GLY A 36 4.93 -15.33 -48.52
CA GLY A 36 6.25 -15.55 -49.07
C GLY A 36 6.13 -16.00 -50.52
N ASP A 37 6.70 -15.22 -51.45
CA ASP A 37 7.03 -15.73 -52.79
C ASP A 37 8.16 -16.76 -52.65
N SER A 38 8.22 -17.76 -53.54
CA SER A 38 9.21 -18.86 -53.55
C SER A 38 10.67 -18.39 -53.70
N ARG A 39 10.89 -17.08 -53.77
CA ARG A 39 12.18 -16.38 -53.86
C ARG A 39 12.62 -15.68 -52.57
N GLY A 40 11.86 -15.78 -51.47
CA GLY A 40 12.26 -15.24 -50.16
C GLY A 40 12.25 -13.71 -50.04
N ILE A 41 11.59 -12.99 -50.95
CA ILE A 41 11.53 -11.52 -50.93
C ILE A 41 10.31 -11.07 -50.12
N TYR A 42 10.56 -10.51 -48.93
CA TYR A 42 9.51 -9.91 -48.09
C TYR A 42 9.27 -8.44 -48.52
N ASN A 43 8.08 -8.14 -49.05
CA ASN A 43 7.71 -6.77 -49.42
C ASN A 43 7.32 -5.95 -48.19
N PHE A 44 8.18 -5.01 -47.79
CA PHE A 44 7.90 -4.06 -46.72
C PHE A 44 6.94 -2.97 -47.21
N LYS A 45 5.65 -3.05 -46.84
CA LYS A 45 4.70 -1.96 -47.09
C LYS A 45 5.05 -0.77 -46.18
N ARG A 46 5.41 0.36 -46.80
CA ARG A 46 5.64 1.64 -46.11
C ARG A 46 4.40 2.04 -45.33
N LEU A 47 4.53 2.16 -44.01
CA LEU A 47 3.45 2.58 -43.13
C LEU A 47 3.01 4.01 -43.46
N ASN A 48 1.70 4.26 -43.42
CA ASN A 48 1.11 5.58 -43.67
C ASN A 48 1.55 6.58 -42.58
N SER A 49 2.00 7.78 -42.99
CA SER A 49 2.41 8.87 -42.08
C SER A 49 1.35 9.23 -41.04
N GLN A 50 0.07 9.10 -41.38
CA GLN A 50 -1.04 9.33 -40.42
C GLN A 50 -1.12 8.26 -39.32
N CYS A 51 -0.79 7.00 -39.64
CA CYS A 51 -0.71 5.94 -38.64
C CYS A 51 0.48 6.17 -37.70
N ILE A 52 1.62 6.60 -38.23
CA ILE A 52 2.83 6.88 -37.43
C ILE A 52 2.58 8.02 -36.43
N LYS A 53 1.95 9.12 -36.87
CA LYS A 53 1.61 10.26 -35.98
C LYS A 53 0.64 9.84 -34.86
N ARG A 54 -0.37 9.03 -35.18
CA ARG A 54 -1.31 8.50 -34.17
C ARG A 54 -0.62 7.60 -33.16
N SER A 55 0.26 6.72 -33.62
CA SER A 55 1.02 5.84 -32.72
C SER A 55 1.94 6.64 -31.80
N ILE A 56 2.62 7.67 -32.29
CA ILE A 56 3.47 8.55 -31.46
C ILE A 56 2.66 9.26 -30.37
N VAL A 57 1.48 9.82 -30.73
CA VAL A 57 0.61 10.48 -29.76
C VAL A 57 0.15 9.50 -28.67
N LEU A 58 -0.29 8.30 -29.06
CA LEU A 58 -0.71 7.28 -28.10
C LEU A 58 0.43 6.81 -27.19
N ILE A 59 1.62 6.61 -27.74
CA ILE A 59 2.81 6.23 -26.97
C ILE A 59 3.21 7.35 -26.02
N SER A 60 3.18 8.61 -26.46
CA SER A 60 3.48 9.77 -25.61
C SER A 60 2.48 9.95 -24.47
N MET A 61 1.19 9.69 -24.72
CA MET A 61 0.14 9.71 -23.70
C MET A 61 0.31 8.57 -22.69
N TRP A 62 0.73 7.40 -23.15
CA TRP A 62 1.06 6.25 -22.31
C TRP A 62 2.31 6.51 -21.45
N LEU A 63 3.35 7.12 -22.03
CA LEU A 63 4.56 7.53 -21.30
C LEU A 63 4.28 8.60 -20.25
N LEU A 64 3.39 9.55 -20.53
CA LEU A 64 2.95 10.54 -19.54
C LEU A 64 2.23 9.88 -18.34
N LEU A 65 1.46 8.82 -18.58
CA LEU A 65 0.74 8.09 -17.53
C LEU A 65 1.65 7.23 -16.64
N LEU A 66 2.84 6.84 -17.13
CA LEU A 66 3.81 6.05 -16.36
C LEU A 66 4.59 6.86 -15.33
N GLY A 67 4.60 8.20 -15.41
CA GLY A 67 5.46 9.07 -14.60
C GLY A 67 4.92 9.46 -13.22
N MET A 68 3.72 9.01 -12.84
CA MET A 68 3.07 9.38 -11.57
C MET A 68 3.20 8.24 -10.55
N SER A 69 4.42 7.97 -10.07
CA SER A 69 4.59 7.11 -8.88
C SER A 69 4.60 7.99 -7.63
N SER A 70 3.43 8.15 -7.00
CA SER A 70 3.36 8.72 -5.66
C SER A 70 3.82 7.67 -4.66
N GLU A 71 5.03 7.81 -4.11
CA GLU A 71 5.38 7.03 -2.92
C GLU A 71 4.39 7.39 -1.81
N LYS A 72 3.61 6.40 -1.37
CA LYS A 72 2.65 6.60 -0.29
C LYS A 72 3.43 6.76 1.02
N PRO A 73 3.13 7.79 1.85
CA PRO A 73 3.81 7.96 3.12
C PRO A 73 3.61 6.73 4.01
N LEU A 74 4.70 6.25 4.59
CA LEU A 74 4.70 5.05 5.43
C LEU A 74 4.03 5.36 6.77
N THR A 75 3.02 4.58 7.17
CA THR A 75 2.40 4.74 8.50
C THR A 75 2.72 3.55 9.40
N ILE A 76 3.11 3.83 10.65
CA ILE A 76 3.32 2.85 11.71
C ILE A 76 2.24 3.07 12.78
N TYR A 77 1.41 2.06 13.02
CA TYR A 77 0.40 2.05 14.08
C TYR A 77 0.97 1.33 15.31
N LEU A 78 0.82 1.93 16.48
CA LEU A 78 1.22 1.33 17.75
C LEU A 78 -0.04 0.95 18.53
N ILE A 79 -0.17 -0.30 18.96
CA ILE A 79 -1.25 -0.75 19.85
C ILE A 79 -0.66 -1.43 21.08
N GLY A 80 -1.18 -1.08 22.26
CA GLY A 80 -0.64 -1.62 23.50
C GLY A 80 -1.21 -1.01 24.76
N ASP A 81 -0.53 -1.29 25.87
CA ASP A 81 -0.91 -0.90 27.23
C ASP A 81 -0.32 0.48 27.66
N SER A 82 -0.33 0.73 28.97
CA SER A 82 0.18 1.97 29.57
C SER A 82 1.65 2.25 29.26
N THR A 83 2.46 1.22 29.06
CA THR A 83 3.90 1.35 28.79
C THR A 83 4.20 1.87 27.38
N MET A 84 3.21 1.83 26.47
CA MET A 84 3.32 2.36 25.11
C MET A 84 2.54 3.67 24.92
N SER A 85 1.46 3.87 25.68
CA SER A 85 0.52 4.99 25.49
C SER A 85 1.09 6.39 25.74
N ASP A 86 0.51 7.38 25.05
CA ASP A 86 0.84 8.79 25.24
C ASP A 86 0.34 9.33 26.58
N LYS A 87 1.17 10.16 27.22
CA LYS A 87 0.86 10.84 28.48
C LYS A 87 0.93 12.36 28.24
N PRO A 88 -0.21 12.99 27.89
CA PRO A 88 -0.22 14.39 27.46
C PRO A 88 -0.07 15.39 28.61
N ASP A 89 -0.35 14.97 29.85
CA ASP A 89 -0.21 15.79 31.04
C ASP A 89 1.01 15.36 31.87
N PRO A 90 2.20 15.93 31.61
CA PRO A 90 3.42 15.60 32.34
C PRO A 90 3.43 16.13 33.78
N ARG A 91 2.49 17.02 34.16
CA ARG A 91 2.41 17.55 35.53
C ARG A 91 1.72 16.57 36.47
N HIS A 92 0.69 15.88 35.98
CA HIS A 92 -0.05 14.88 36.75
C HIS A 92 0.40 13.45 36.45
N ASN A 93 0.93 13.17 35.26
CA ASN A 93 1.44 11.87 34.84
C ASN A 93 2.87 12.02 34.26
N PRO A 94 3.91 12.04 35.10
CA PRO A 94 5.28 12.26 34.64
C PRO A 94 5.87 11.09 33.85
N GLU A 95 5.25 9.91 33.94
CA GLU A 95 5.60 8.75 33.11
C GLU A 95 5.36 9.02 31.62
N ARG A 96 6.06 8.29 30.75
CA ARG A 96 5.86 8.32 29.30
C ARG A 96 5.86 6.91 28.76
N GLY A 97 4.90 6.60 27.89
CA GLY A 97 4.99 5.39 27.11
C GLY A 97 6.11 5.50 26.07
N TRP A 98 6.79 4.40 25.77
CA TRP A 98 7.87 4.43 24.77
C TRP A 98 7.36 4.84 23.37
N GLY A 99 6.09 4.55 23.06
CA GLY A 99 5.45 4.92 21.79
C GLY A 99 5.39 6.42 21.58
N GLN A 100 5.29 7.22 22.65
CA GLN A 100 5.31 8.68 22.60
C GLN A 100 6.66 9.23 22.12
N MET A 101 7.75 8.51 22.39
CA MET A 101 9.10 8.91 21.99
C MET A 101 9.51 8.33 20.64
N LEU A 102 8.83 7.30 20.14
CA LEU A 102 9.16 6.62 18.89
C LEU A 102 9.32 7.56 17.67
N PRO A 103 8.50 8.61 17.48
CA PRO A 103 8.61 9.50 16.31
C PRO A 103 9.98 10.14 16.12
N VAL A 104 10.75 10.36 17.19
CA VAL A 104 12.05 11.03 17.11
C VAL A 104 13.13 10.19 16.42
N PHE A 105 12.88 8.90 16.21
CA PHE A 105 13.82 7.97 15.59
C PHE A 105 13.55 7.75 14.09
N PHE A 106 12.51 8.37 13.53
CA PHE A 106 12.11 8.19 12.14
C PHE A 106 12.20 9.50 11.35
N ALA A 107 12.36 9.38 10.03
CA ALA A 107 12.28 10.52 9.12
C ALA A 107 10.85 11.09 9.08
N GLU A 108 10.73 12.37 8.71
CA GLU A 108 9.43 13.08 8.60
C GLU A 108 8.46 12.43 7.60
N SER A 109 8.98 11.61 6.67
CA SER A 109 8.17 10.83 5.71
C SER A 109 7.42 9.66 6.35
N VAL A 110 7.72 9.32 7.61
CA VAL A 110 7.07 8.25 8.37
C VAL A 110 6.10 8.85 9.38
N THR A 111 4.84 8.45 9.29
CA THR A 111 3.80 8.85 10.24
C THR A 111 3.65 7.78 11.32
N ILE A 112 3.72 8.15 12.59
CA ILE A 112 3.46 7.24 13.72
C ILE A 112 2.12 7.58 14.35
N LYS A 113 1.25 6.58 14.47
CA LYS A 113 -0.07 6.71 15.10
C LYS A 113 -0.12 5.84 16.35
N ASN A 114 -0.05 6.46 17.53
CA ASN A 114 -0.08 5.75 18.79
C ASN A 114 -1.54 5.54 19.29
N HIS A 115 -2.01 4.31 19.20
CA HIS A 115 -3.33 3.88 19.65
C HIS A 115 -3.30 3.14 20.99
N ALA A 116 -2.14 3.01 21.64
CA ALA A 116 -2.05 2.39 22.96
C ALA A 116 -2.84 3.14 24.02
N ARG A 117 -3.35 2.40 25.02
CA ARG A 117 -4.22 2.93 26.08
C ARG A 117 -3.87 2.35 27.44
N ASN A 118 -3.92 3.20 28.46
CA ASN A 118 -3.66 2.82 29.84
C ASN A 118 -4.60 1.73 30.35
N GLY A 119 -4.07 0.74 31.06
CA GLY A 119 -4.87 -0.29 31.72
C GLY A 119 -5.58 -1.26 30.78
N ARG A 120 -5.22 -1.28 29.48
CA ARG A 120 -5.79 -2.23 28.52
C ARG A 120 -4.95 -3.50 28.47
N SER A 121 -5.62 -4.63 28.56
CA SER A 121 -5.15 -5.94 28.10
C SER A 121 -5.45 -6.14 26.62
N SER A 122 -4.86 -7.16 25.99
CA SER A 122 -5.20 -7.54 24.60
C SER A 122 -6.70 -7.79 24.43
N LYS A 123 -7.34 -8.43 25.41
CA LYS A 123 -8.78 -8.71 25.42
C LYS A 123 -9.61 -7.43 25.46
N SER A 124 -9.39 -6.56 26.46
CA SER A 124 -10.14 -5.31 26.60
C SER A 124 -9.98 -4.39 25.38
N PHE A 125 -8.80 -4.39 24.75
CA PHE A 125 -8.54 -3.59 23.55
C PHE A 125 -9.39 -4.04 22.34
N ILE A 126 -9.67 -5.33 22.23
CA ILE A 126 -10.56 -5.89 21.21
C ILE A 126 -12.03 -5.62 21.57
N GLU A 127 -12.42 -5.87 22.82
CA GLU A 127 -13.80 -5.71 23.31
C GLU A 127 -14.26 -4.24 23.26
N GLU A 128 -13.39 -3.28 23.55
CA GLU A 128 -13.65 -1.84 23.44
C GLU A 128 -13.66 -1.34 21.97
N GLY A 129 -13.44 -2.22 20.99
CA GLY A 129 -13.46 -1.87 19.55
C GLY A 129 -12.24 -1.06 19.08
N LEU A 130 -11.21 -0.91 19.91
CA LEU A 130 -10.01 -0.14 19.58
C LEU A 130 -9.21 -0.80 18.46
N TRP A 131 -9.18 -2.14 18.43
CA TRP A 131 -8.57 -2.89 17.33
C TRP A 131 -9.29 -2.66 16.00
N LYS A 132 -10.63 -2.63 16.02
CA LYS A 132 -11.44 -2.39 14.82
C LYS A 132 -11.14 -1.00 14.23
N ALA A 133 -11.03 0.02 15.06
CA ALA A 133 -10.70 1.37 14.62
C ALA A 133 -9.32 1.46 13.92
N VAL A 134 -8.33 0.70 14.40
CA VAL A 134 -7.02 0.59 13.75
C VAL A 134 -7.13 -0.14 12.42
N LEU A 135 -7.80 -1.31 12.41
CA LEU A 135 -8.03 -2.09 11.19
C LEU A 135 -8.69 -1.29 10.08
N ASP A 136 -9.74 -0.52 10.40
CA ASP A 136 -10.49 0.29 9.43
C ASP A 136 -9.63 1.45 8.87
N SER A 137 -8.56 1.83 9.56
CA SER A 137 -7.62 2.89 9.14
C SER A 137 -6.41 2.37 8.36
N LEU A 138 -6.11 1.07 8.43
CA LEU A 138 -4.91 0.49 7.84
C LEU A 138 -4.92 0.52 6.32
N GLN A 139 -3.74 0.75 5.75
CA GLN A 139 -3.51 0.72 4.32
C GLN A 139 -2.41 -0.30 3.97
N PRO A 140 -2.47 -0.94 2.78
CA PRO A 140 -1.40 -1.82 2.34
C PRO A 140 -0.05 -1.09 2.38
N GLY A 141 0.93 -1.71 3.02
CA GLY A 141 2.27 -1.15 3.23
C GLY A 141 2.50 -0.59 4.63
N ASP A 142 1.45 -0.31 5.41
CA ASP A 142 1.57 0.16 6.79
C ASP A 142 2.14 -0.93 7.72
N TYR A 143 2.71 -0.51 8.85
CA TYR A 143 3.14 -1.41 9.91
C TYR A 143 2.26 -1.30 11.13
N VAL A 144 2.08 -2.40 11.86
CA VAL A 144 1.43 -2.43 13.17
C VAL A 144 2.38 -3.04 14.18
N PHE A 145 2.72 -2.28 15.22
CA PHE A 145 3.49 -2.76 16.36
C PHE A 145 2.52 -3.02 17.52
N ILE A 146 2.61 -4.21 18.09
CA ILE A 146 1.70 -4.71 19.11
C ILE A 146 2.51 -5.02 20.37
N GLN A 147 2.10 -4.46 21.51
CA GLN A 147 2.65 -4.82 22.81
C GLN A 147 1.59 -4.85 23.91
N PHE A 148 1.34 -6.03 24.45
CA PHE A 148 0.46 -6.26 25.61
C PHE A 148 1.14 -7.20 26.61
N GLY A 149 0.52 -7.38 27.79
CA GLY A 149 1.00 -8.31 28.82
C GLY A 149 1.07 -7.76 30.24
N HIS A 150 1.14 -6.44 30.46
CA HIS A 150 1.15 -5.92 31.85
C HIS A 150 -0.22 -6.00 32.54
N ASN A 151 -1.31 -6.04 31.76
CA ASN A 151 -2.68 -6.05 32.26
C ASN A 151 -3.47 -7.29 31.84
N ASP A 152 -2.82 -8.25 31.18
CA ASP A 152 -3.43 -9.46 30.65
C ASP A 152 -3.58 -10.55 31.72
#